data_AF-A0A959ZEJ3-F1
#
_entry.id   AF-A0A959ZEJ3-F1
#
_cell.length_a   1.000
_cell.length_b   1.000
_cell.length_c   1.000
_cell.angle_alpha   90.00
_cell.angle_beta   90.00
_cell.angle_gamma   90.00
#
_symmetry.space_group_name_H-M   'P 1'
#
loop_
_entity.id
_entity.type
_entity.pdbx_description
1 polymer ?
#
loop_
_entity_poly.entity_id
_entity_poly.type
_entity_poly.pdbx_seq_one_letter_code
_entity_poly.pdbx_strand_id
1 'polypeptide(L)' 'MLKRDALTCAICGQVRLAGDLQVDHVIPLAEGGPDTIDNCQLACLECHSRKTSEEARRGRSG' A
#
# COMPACT_ATOMS: atom_id res chain seq x y z
N MET A 1 -1.62 12.50 -9.94
CA MET A 1 -1.00 12.50 -11.27
C MET A 1 0.04 11.38 -11.32
N LEU A 2 -0.24 10.29 -12.03
CA LEU A 2 0.64 9.14 -12.34
C LEU A 2 1.96 9.50 -13.07
N LYS A 3 2.40 10.75 -13.00
CA LYS A 3 3.56 11.31 -13.72
C LYS A 3 4.77 11.59 -12.82
N ARG A 4 4.70 11.35 -11.51
CA ARG A 4 5.83 11.63 -10.60
C ARG A 4 6.54 10.43 -10.02
N ASP A 5 5.87 9.29 -9.86
CA ASP A 5 6.51 8.14 -9.20
C ASP A 5 7.15 7.14 -10.16
N ALA A 6 7.18 7.37 -11.47
CA ALA A 6 7.80 6.45 -12.44
C ALA A 6 7.34 4.98 -12.30
N LEU A 7 6.08 4.76 -11.85
CA LEU A 7 5.57 3.44 -11.48
C LEU A 7 6.40 2.73 -10.40
N THR A 8 6.90 3.50 -9.44
CA THR A 8 7.71 3.00 -8.33
C THR A 8 6.84 2.66 -7.14
N CYS A 9 7.01 1.45 -6.61
CA CYS A 9 6.41 1.06 -5.36
C CYS A 9 7.00 1.89 -4.20
N ALA A 10 6.16 2.57 -3.43
CA ALA A 10 6.55 3.37 -2.27
C ALA A 10 7.12 2.51 -1.12
N ILE A 11 6.82 1.21 -1.10
CA ILE A 11 7.27 0.28 -0.04
C ILE A 11 8.66 -0.29 -0.35
N CYS A 12 8.89 -0.81 -1.55
CA CYS A 12 10.17 -1.43 -1.91
C CYS A 12 11.08 -0.58 -2.81
N GLY A 13 10.59 0.57 -3.29
CA GLY A 13 11.35 1.47 -4.16
C GLY A 13 11.58 0.95 -5.58
N GLN A 14 10.96 -0.16 -5.97
CA GLN A 14 11.16 -0.73 -7.31
C GLN A 14 10.10 -0.25 -8.30
N VAL A 15 10.55 0.04 -9.53
CA VAL A 15 9.68 0.29 -10.67
C VAL A 15 8.94 -0.99 -11.06
N ARG A 16 7.66 -0.86 -11.36
CA ARG A 16 6.73 -1.93 -11.73
C ARG A 16 5.87 -1.49 -12.91
N LEU A 17 5.14 -2.43 -13.51
CA LEU A 17 4.14 -2.08 -14.52
C LEU A 17 2.94 -1.44 -13.83
N ALA A 18 2.22 -0.57 -14.53
CA ALA A 18 1.04 0.09 -13.98
C ALA A 18 -0.04 -0.90 -13.51
N GLY A 19 -0.15 -2.06 -14.17
CA GLY A 19 -1.06 -3.14 -13.76
C GLY A 19 -0.64 -3.89 -12.50
N ASP A 20 0.63 -3.76 -12.09
CA ASP A 20 1.18 -4.42 -10.91
C ASP A 20 1.24 -3.50 -9.69
N LEU A 21 0.70 -2.29 -9.80
CA LEU A 21 0.61 -1.30 -8.72
C LEU A 21 -0.84 -1.11 -8.30
N GLN A 22 -1.03 -0.98 -6.99
CA GLN A 22 -2.31 -0.69 -6.37
C GLN A 22 -2.15 0.47 -5.40
N VAL A 23 -3.24 1.19 -5.18
CA VAL A 23 -3.31 2.21 -4.14
C VAL A 23 -3.61 1.50 -2.82
N ASP A 24 -2.78 1.75 -1.82
CA ASP A 24 -2.82 1.11 -0.51
C ASP A 24 -2.74 2.17 0.59
N HIS A 25 -3.42 1.96 1.71
CA HIS A 25 -3.37 2.89 2.84
C HIS A 25 -2.08 2.70 3.62
N VAL A 26 -1.27 3.75 3.82
CA VAL A 26 -0.01 3.70 4.59
C VAL A 26 -0.27 3.17 6.01
N ILE A 27 -1.26 3.76 6.68
CA ILE A 27 -1.82 3.25 7.94
C ILE A 27 -3.14 2.54 7.61
N PRO A 28 -3.30 1.25 7.95
CA PRO A 28 -4.51 0.50 7.65
C PRO A 28 -5.72 1.14 8.34
N LEU A 29 -6.87 1.18 7.66
CA LEU A 29 -8.12 1.67 8.26
C LEU A 29 -8.49 0.89 9.54
N ALA A 30 -8.23 -0.42 9.55
CA ALA A 30 -8.45 -1.29 10.70
C ALA A 30 -7.60 -0.93 11.93
N GLU A 31 -6.46 -0.27 11.73
CA GLU A 31 -5.58 0.21 12.81
C GLU A 31 -5.85 1.70 13.15
N GLY A 32 -6.92 2.29 12.62
CA GLY A 32 -7.30 3.69 12.85
C GLY A 32 -6.68 4.69 11.87
N GLY A 33 -6.16 4.21 10.73
CA GLY A 33 -5.68 5.07 9.65
C GLY A 33 -6.79 5.93 9.04
N PRO A 34 -6.50 7.18 8.64
CA PRO A 34 -7.49 8.04 7.99
C PRO A 34 -7.71 7.64 6.52
N ASP A 35 -8.95 7.71 6.05
CA ASP A 35 -9.28 7.50 4.63
C ASP A 35 -9.05 8.79 3.82
N THR A 36 -7.78 9.17 3.67
CA THR A 36 -7.35 10.38 2.96
C THR A 36 -6.31 10.06 1.90
N ILE A 37 -6.24 10.89 0.86
CA ILE A 37 -5.24 10.74 -0.22
C ILE A 37 -3.82 10.82 0.33
N ASP A 38 -3.59 11.62 1.38
CA ASP A 38 -2.29 11.71 2.07
C ASP A 38 -1.89 10.42 2.79
N ASN A 39 -2.87 9.57 3.15
CA ASN A 39 -2.63 8.24 3.69
C ASN A 39 -2.61 7.16 2.59
N CYS A 40 -2.64 7.52 1.31
CA CYS A 40 -2.57 6.57 0.19
C CYS A 40 -1.16 6.54 -0.42
N GLN A 41 -0.66 5.34 -0.70
CA GLN A 41 0.62 5.10 -1.37
C GLN A 41 0.47 4.12 -2.54
N LEU A 42 1.39 4.16 -3.51
CA LEU A 42 1.48 3.14 -4.56
C LEU A 42 2.28 1.94 -4.04
N ALA A 43 1.62 0.78 -3.90
CA ALA A 43 2.24 -0.47 -3.51
C ALA A 43 2.20 -1.46 -4.68
N CYS A 44 3.27 -2.23 -4.89
CA CYS A 44 3.21 -3.35 -5.83
C CYS A 44 2.41 -4.52 -5.25
N LEU A 45 1.86 -5.39 -6.10
CA LEU A 45 1.05 -6.54 -5.67
C LEU A 45 1.71 -7.39 -4.57
N GLU A 46 3.02 -7.60 -4.67
CA GLU A 46 3.79 -8.37 -3.69
C GLU A 46 3.87 -7.65 -2.34
N CYS A 47 4.20 -6.36 -2.33
CA CYS A 47 4.29 -5.57 -1.11
C CYS A 47 2.91 -5.39 -0.46
N HIS A 48 1.88 -5.15 -1.29
CA HIS A 48 0.50 -5.07 -0.84
C HIS A 48 0.06 -6.39 -0.19
N SER A 49 0.25 -7.53 -0.87
CA SER A 49 -0.10 -8.85 -0.33
C SER A 49 0.61 -9.18 0.99
N ARG A 50 1.90 -8.83 1.10
CA ARG A 50 2.66 -8.98 2.35
C ARG A 50 2.06 -8.12 3.46
N LYS A 51 1.82 -6.84 3.18
CA LYS A 51 1.24 -5.89 4.13
C LYS A 51 -0.15 -6.34 4.60
N THR A 52 -1.04 -6.72 3.68
CA THR A 52 -2.37 -7.26 4.03
C THR A 52 -2.27 -8.50 4.92
N SER A 53 -1.30 -9.38 4.66
CA SER A 53 -1.07 -10.57 5.49
C SER A 53 -0.60 -10.22 6.91
N GLU A 54 0.23 -9.18 7.05
CA GLU A 54 0.69 -8.66 8.34
C GLU A 54 -0.43 -7.96 9.10
N GLU A 55 -1.21 -7.12 8.43
CA GLU A 55 -2.41 -6.46 8.97
C GLU A 55 -3.43 -7.48 9.46
N ALA A 56 -3.73 -8.50 8.66
CA ALA A 56 -4.65 -9.57 9.04
C ALA A 56 -4.14 -10.34 10.26
N ARG A 57 -2.83 -10.47 10.45
CA ARG A 57 -2.26 -11.06 11.67
C ARG A 57 -2.44 -10.15 12.89
N ARG A 58 -2.30 -8.84 12.72
CA ARG A 58 -2.45 -7.85 13.80
C ARG A 58 -3.91 -7.68 14.23
N GLY A 59 -4.83 -7.63 13.27
CA GLY A 59 -6.28 -7.48 13.50
C GLY A 59 -6.96 -8.69 14.17
N ARG A 60 -6.30 -9.86 14.25
CA ARG A 60 -6.77 -11.03 15.01
C ARG A 60 -6.47 -10.97 16.52
N SER A 61 -6.11 -9.79 17.03
CA SER A 61 -5.79 -9.58 18.45
C SER A 61 -6.93 -8.89 19.22
N GLY A 62 -8.13 -8.80 18.65
CA GLY A 62 -9.34 -8.27 19.29
C GLY A 62 -10.36 -9.35 19.58
#